data_AF-A0A093PHI4-F1
#
_entry.id   AF-A0A093PHI4-F1
#
_cell.length_a   1.000
_cell.length_b   1.000
_cell.length_c   1.000
_cell.angle_alpha   90.00
_cell.angle_beta   90.00
_cell.angle_gamma   90.00
#
_symmetry.space_group_name_H-M   'P 1'
#
loop_
_entity.id
_entity.type
_entity.pdbx_description
1 polymer ?
#
loop_
_entity_poly.entity_id
_entity_poly.type
_entity_poly.pdbx_seq_one_letter_code
_entity_poly.pdbx_strand_id
1 'polypeptide(L)'
;PLPAPSPPLPPVQSPQTRFCVLTVAPDTLPAIATMLIDVLFYSHSPPREAGASSQDLDSITFFSFSLIEGYISIVMDAETQKRFPSDLLLTSSTGELWRMVRIGGQPLGFDECGIVAQIAEPLAAADISAYYISTFNFDHALVPEEGIAEVIQLLQQRQDSGR
;
A
#
# COMPACT_ATOMS: atom_id res chain seq x y z
N PRO A 1 -27.99 -0.50 -24.73
CA PRO A 1 -26.60 -0.99 -24.78
C PRO A 1 -26.26 -1.75 -23.50
N LEU A 2 -25.99 -3.05 -23.60
CA LEU A 2 -25.41 -3.80 -22.48
C LEU A 2 -24.03 -3.18 -22.16
N PRO A 3 -23.68 -2.94 -20.88
CA PRO A 3 -22.35 -2.48 -20.55
C PRO A 3 -21.32 -3.50 -21.06
N ALA A 4 -20.23 -3.00 -21.64
CA ALA A 4 -19.12 -3.86 -22.04
C ALA A 4 -18.63 -4.66 -20.82
N PRO A 5 -18.20 -5.91 -20.99
CA PRO A 5 -17.68 -6.69 -19.87
C PRO A 5 -16.53 -5.92 -19.21
N SER A 6 -16.61 -5.77 -17.88
CA SER A 6 -15.56 -5.17 -17.08
C SER A 6 -14.24 -5.91 -17.33
N PRO A 7 -13.10 -5.21 -17.49
CA PRO A 7 -11.82 -5.87 -17.63
C PRO A 7 -11.54 -6.75 -16.40
N PRO A 8 -10.91 -7.92 -16.57
CA PRO A 8 -10.63 -8.83 -15.47
C PRO A 8 -9.75 -8.17 -14.41
N LEU A 9 -9.95 -8.51 -13.14
CA LEU A 9 -9.17 -7.95 -12.03
C LEU A 9 -7.68 -8.28 -12.23
N PRO A 10 -6.76 -7.29 -12.16
CA PRO A 10 -5.33 -7.57 -12.18
C PRO A 10 -4.94 -8.52 -11.03
N PRO A 11 -3.88 -9.33 -11.20
CA PRO A 11 -3.41 -10.22 -10.14
C PRO A 11 -3.02 -9.41 -8.91
N VAL A 12 -3.27 -9.97 -7.73
CA VAL A 12 -3.01 -9.33 -6.44
C VAL A 12 -1.96 -10.10 -5.65
N GLN A 13 -1.16 -9.39 -4.86
CA GLN A 13 -0.11 -9.94 -4.00
C GLN A 13 -0.17 -9.26 -2.64
N SER A 14 -0.02 -10.00 -1.55
CA SER A 14 0.02 -9.41 -0.20
C SER A 14 1.34 -9.72 0.50
N PRO A 15 2.28 -8.76 0.55
CA PRO A 15 3.50 -8.94 1.33
C PRO A 15 3.21 -8.99 2.84
N GLN A 16 4.07 -9.67 3.61
CA GLN A 16 3.90 -9.75 5.08
C GLN A 16 4.31 -8.45 5.82
N THR A 17 4.92 -7.50 5.12
CA THR A 17 5.28 -6.19 5.66
C THR A 17 4.07 -5.50 6.28
N ARG A 18 4.26 -4.99 7.50
CA ARG A 18 3.28 -4.20 8.24
C ARG A 18 3.63 -2.72 8.11
N PHE A 19 2.65 -1.91 7.76
CA PHE A 19 2.79 -0.49 7.47
C PHE A 19 2.12 0.36 8.54
N CYS A 20 2.67 1.55 8.73
CA CYS A 20 2.11 2.60 9.55
C CYS A 20 1.76 3.78 8.65
N VAL A 21 0.61 4.42 8.91
CA VAL A 21 0.22 5.69 8.29
C VAL A 21 0.41 6.79 9.33
N LEU A 22 1.32 7.70 9.04
CA LEU A 22 1.86 8.65 10.01
C LEU A 22 1.77 10.08 9.48
N THR A 23 1.77 11.03 10.39
CA THR A 23 1.94 12.45 10.10
C THR A 23 3.03 13.04 11.00
N VAL A 24 3.61 14.16 10.57
CA VAL A 24 4.61 14.92 11.32
C VAL A 24 4.25 16.39 11.22
N ALA A 25 4.40 17.12 12.32
CA ALA A 25 4.15 18.55 12.31
C ALA A 25 5.23 19.25 11.44
N PRO A 26 4.86 20.18 10.54
CA PRO A 26 5.82 20.78 9.59
C PRO A 26 7.03 21.45 10.23
N ASP A 27 6.87 22.00 11.44
CA ASP A 27 7.92 22.60 12.26
C ASP A 27 8.91 21.58 12.83
N THR A 28 8.47 20.34 13.04
CA THR A 28 9.30 19.22 13.51
C THR A 28 9.95 18.41 12.38
N LEU A 29 9.54 18.60 11.13
CA LEU A 29 10.12 17.92 9.96
C LEU A 29 11.66 18.04 9.86
N PRO A 30 12.28 19.22 10.12
CA PRO A 30 13.74 19.33 10.10
C PRO A 30 14.45 18.39 11.07
N ALA A 31 13.82 18.04 12.20
CA ALA A 31 14.41 17.15 13.20
C ALA A 31 14.51 15.69 12.70
N ILE A 32 13.66 15.29 11.75
CA ILE A 32 13.68 13.95 11.14
C ILE A 32 14.28 13.92 9.72
N ALA A 33 14.71 15.06 9.19
CA ALA A 33 15.12 15.18 7.79
C ALA A 33 16.29 14.28 7.39
N THR A 34 17.31 14.14 8.24
CA THR A 34 18.46 13.27 7.96
C THR A 34 18.07 11.79 7.90
N MET A 35 17.17 11.35 8.78
CA MET A 35 16.63 9.99 8.78
C MET A 35 15.74 9.75 7.56
N LEU A 36 14.90 10.71 7.18
CA LEU A 36 14.11 10.63 5.94
C LEU A 36 15.01 10.51 4.72
N ILE A 37 16.07 11.33 4.63
CA ILE A 37 17.03 11.28 3.53
C ILE A 37 17.72 9.91 3.49
N ASP A 38 18.17 9.40 4.64
CA ASP A 38 18.83 8.11 4.72
C ASP A 38 17.91 6.95 4.30
N VAL A 39 16.64 6.98 4.72
CA VAL A 39 15.63 5.99 4.32
C VAL A 39 15.31 6.05 2.83
N LEU A 40 15.11 7.25 2.29
CA LEU A 40 14.67 7.44 0.90
C LEU A 40 15.79 7.23 -0.13
N PHE A 41 17.03 7.59 0.20
CA PHE A 41 18.11 7.69 -0.79
C PHE A 41 19.31 6.76 -0.54
N TYR A 42 19.50 6.28 0.70
CA TYR A 42 20.72 5.55 1.08
C TYR A 42 20.44 4.13 1.60
N SER A 43 19.22 3.82 2.03
CA SER A 43 18.84 2.48 2.50
C SER A 43 18.70 1.51 1.32
N HIS A 44 19.28 0.31 1.46
CA HIS A 44 19.24 -0.71 0.41
C HIS A 44 17.84 -1.32 0.27
N SER A 45 17.26 -1.22 -0.92
CA SER A 45 16.12 -2.05 -1.31
C SER A 45 16.61 -3.47 -1.66
N PRO A 46 15.91 -4.54 -1.25
CA PRO A 46 16.19 -5.89 -1.74
C PRO A 46 16.23 -5.90 -3.27
N PRO A 47 17.05 -6.76 -3.89
CA PRO A 47 17.05 -6.91 -5.34
C PRO A 47 15.64 -7.20 -5.83
N ARG A 48 15.20 -6.48 -6.86
CA ARG A 48 13.90 -6.72 -7.50
C ARG A 48 13.96 -8.10 -8.15
N GLU A 49 13.42 -9.13 -7.49
CA GLU A 49 13.44 -10.49 -8.03
C GLU A 49 12.58 -10.55 -9.30
N ALA A 50 13.25 -10.41 -10.45
CA ALA A 50 12.68 -10.65 -11.77
C ALA A 50 12.53 -12.16 -11.98
N GLY A 51 11.59 -12.79 -11.26
CA GLY A 51 11.33 -14.22 -11.42
C GLY A 51 10.78 -14.97 -10.21
N ALA A 52 10.56 -14.31 -9.06
CA ALA A 52 9.93 -14.98 -7.93
C ALA A 52 8.49 -15.37 -8.29
N SER A 53 8.19 -16.67 -8.21
CA SER A 53 6.84 -17.19 -8.22
C SER A 53 5.97 -16.34 -7.29
N SER A 54 4.88 -15.83 -7.85
CA SER A 54 4.03 -14.73 -7.41
C SER A 54 3.28 -14.91 -6.09
N GLN A 55 3.69 -15.83 -5.22
CA GLN A 55 2.89 -16.27 -4.07
C GLN A 55 3.43 -15.86 -2.70
N ASP A 56 4.74 -15.65 -2.52
CA ASP A 56 5.30 -15.26 -1.22
C ASP A 56 6.31 -14.11 -1.35
N LEU A 57 5.84 -12.86 -1.41
CA LEU A 57 6.69 -11.73 -1.05
C LEU A 57 6.75 -11.67 0.48
N ASP A 58 7.80 -12.22 1.10
CA ASP A 58 8.00 -12.10 2.54
C ASP A 58 8.03 -10.63 2.98
N SER A 59 8.61 -9.75 2.17
CA SER A 59 8.61 -8.30 2.41
C SER A 59 8.66 -7.49 1.12
N ILE A 60 8.21 -6.23 1.18
CA ILE A 60 8.31 -5.25 0.10
C ILE A 60 8.97 -3.97 0.62
N THR A 61 9.82 -3.33 -0.19
CA THR A 61 10.25 -1.96 0.07
C THR A 61 9.22 -1.00 -0.48
N PHE A 62 8.52 -0.32 0.43
CA PHE A 62 7.56 0.72 0.10
C PHE A 62 7.64 1.84 1.12
N PHE A 63 7.83 3.06 0.64
CA PHE A 63 7.81 4.28 1.43
C PHE A 63 7.10 5.36 0.64
N SER A 64 6.12 6.01 1.25
CA SER A 64 5.40 7.15 0.66
C SER A 64 5.59 8.38 1.53
N PHE A 65 5.91 9.49 0.90
CA PHE A 65 5.95 10.80 1.53
C PHE A 65 5.17 11.77 0.65
N SER A 66 4.23 12.48 1.25
CA SER A 66 3.51 13.57 0.57
C SER A 66 3.47 14.81 1.45
N LEU A 67 3.61 15.96 0.79
CA LEU A 67 3.40 17.29 1.36
C LEU A 67 2.35 17.98 0.49
N ILE A 68 1.12 18.05 0.97
CA ILE A 68 -0.03 18.60 0.23
C ILE A 68 -0.68 19.65 1.11
N GLU A 69 -0.77 20.89 0.62
CA GLU A 69 -1.38 22.01 1.34
C GLU A 69 -0.82 22.23 2.76
N GLY A 70 0.47 21.94 2.97
CA GLY A 70 1.13 22.05 4.27
C GLY A 70 0.94 20.85 5.20
N TYR A 71 0.13 19.87 4.81
CA TYR A 71 -0.03 18.62 5.54
C TYR A 71 0.97 17.58 5.06
N ILE A 72 1.65 16.94 6.01
CA ILE A 72 2.60 15.86 5.73
C ILE A 72 1.92 14.53 6.01
N SER A 73 2.00 13.61 5.06
CA SER A 73 1.59 12.22 5.25
C SER A 73 2.74 11.29 4.87
N ILE A 74 2.98 10.29 5.71
CA ILE A 74 4.05 9.32 5.55
C ILE A 74 3.47 7.93 5.70
N VAL A 75 3.74 7.07 4.72
CA VAL A 75 3.50 5.62 4.83
C VAL A 75 4.84 4.92 4.81
N MET A 76 5.15 4.16 5.85
CA MET A 76 6.40 3.41 5.96
C MET A 76 6.17 2.08 6.68
N ASP A 77 7.12 1.16 6.57
CA ASP A 77 7.06 -0.08 7.33
C ASP A 77 7.33 0.15 8.83
N ALA A 78 6.74 -0.70 9.67
CA ALA A 78 6.83 -0.60 11.12
C ALA A 78 8.26 -0.79 11.67
N GLU A 79 9.15 -1.45 10.93
CA GLU A 79 10.55 -1.61 11.33
C GLU A 79 11.36 -0.33 11.05
N THR A 80 11.12 0.32 9.92
CA THR A 80 11.68 1.62 9.55
C THR A 80 11.21 2.71 10.51
N GLN A 81 9.95 2.68 10.96
CA GLN A 81 9.45 3.62 11.96
C GLN A 81 10.31 3.63 13.24
N LYS A 82 10.85 2.49 13.68
CA LYS A 82 11.69 2.39 14.89
C LYS A 82 13.01 3.17 14.78
N ARG A 83 13.40 3.56 13.57
CA ARG A 83 14.60 4.38 13.31
C ARG A 83 14.36 5.86 13.60
N PHE A 84 13.10 6.28 13.73
CA PHE A 84 12.69 7.66 13.98
C PHE A 84 12.35 7.91 15.45
N PRO A 85 12.45 9.17 15.93
CA PRO A 85 11.99 9.54 17.26
C PRO A 85 10.48 9.34 17.39
N SER A 86 10.06 8.56 18.40
CA SER A 86 8.66 8.14 18.59
C SER A 86 7.72 9.29 18.94
N ASP A 87 8.27 10.37 19.48
CA ASP A 87 7.57 11.58 19.93
C ASP A 87 7.24 12.56 18.79
N LEU A 88 7.92 12.43 17.64
CA LEU A 88 7.72 13.32 16.49
C LEU A 88 6.77 12.73 15.43
N LEU A 89 6.62 11.41 15.41
CA LEU A 89 5.72 10.73 14.48
C LEU A 89 4.36 10.50 15.12
N LEU A 90 3.34 11.13 14.56
CA LEU A 90 1.97 11.05 15.04
C LEU A 90 1.20 10.00 14.23
N THR A 91 0.39 9.19 14.91
CA THR A 91 -0.55 8.23 14.31
C THR A 91 -1.93 8.43 14.92
N SER A 92 -2.97 8.13 14.15
CA SER A 92 -4.37 8.25 14.57
C SER A 92 -4.74 7.28 15.70
N SER A 93 -4.02 6.18 15.82
CA SER A 93 -4.40 5.02 16.64
C SER A 93 -3.15 4.27 17.11
N THR A 94 -3.08 4.00 18.40
CA THR A 94 -1.96 3.26 18.99
C THR A 94 -2.05 1.80 18.61
N GLY A 95 -1.10 1.33 17.79
CA GLY A 95 -0.98 -0.08 17.41
C GLY A 95 -1.73 -0.48 16.13
N GLU A 96 -2.41 0.44 15.44
CA GLU A 96 -3.04 0.12 14.15
C GLU A 96 -1.97 -0.02 13.07
N LEU A 97 -1.82 -1.25 12.58
CA LEU A 97 -0.93 -1.60 11.49
C LEU A 97 -1.73 -2.03 10.28
N TRP A 98 -1.17 -1.75 9.12
CA TRP A 98 -1.80 -1.97 7.83
C TRP A 98 -1.04 -3.03 7.05
N ARG A 99 -1.78 -3.88 6.34
CA ARG A 99 -1.24 -4.84 5.37
C ARG A 99 -1.50 -4.35 3.97
N MET A 100 -0.50 -4.53 3.10
CA MET A 100 -0.59 -4.12 1.71
C MET A 100 -1.18 -5.25 0.85
N VAL A 101 -2.03 -4.85 -0.08
CA VAL A 101 -2.41 -5.61 -1.28
C VAL A 101 -1.89 -4.84 -2.48
N ARG A 102 -0.84 -5.38 -3.11
CA ARG A 102 -0.28 -4.88 -4.35
C ARG A 102 -1.09 -5.42 -5.52
N ILE A 103 -1.47 -4.54 -6.44
CA ILE A 103 -2.35 -4.82 -7.57
C ILE A 103 -1.56 -4.61 -8.86
N GLY A 104 -1.63 -5.61 -9.74
CA GLY A 104 -0.97 -5.61 -11.04
C GLY A 104 0.22 -6.57 -11.09
N GLY A 105 0.20 -7.45 -12.10
CA GLY A 105 1.30 -8.39 -12.39
C GLY A 105 2.26 -7.86 -13.46
N GLN A 106 1.82 -6.85 -14.19
CA GLN A 106 2.56 -6.05 -15.16
C GLN A 106 2.21 -4.56 -14.92
N PRO A 107 3.00 -3.60 -15.44
CA PRO A 107 2.65 -2.19 -15.36
C PRO A 107 1.23 -1.93 -15.87
N LEU A 108 0.37 -1.35 -15.04
CA LEU A 108 -1.04 -1.08 -15.35
C LEU A 108 -1.21 0.02 -16.42
N GLY A 109 -0.24 0.92 -16.53
CA GLY A 109 -0.37 2.13 -17.36
C GLY A 109 -1.39 3.10 -16.77
N PHE A 110 -1.88 4.03 -17.60
CA PHE A 110 -2.77 5.12 -17.16
C PHE A 110 -4.12 5.15 -17.88
N ASP A 111 -4.31 4.30 -18.89
CA ASP A 111 -5.52 4.27 -19.72
C ASP A 111 -6.54 3.22 -19.24
N GLU A 112 -6.11 2.29 -18.37
CA GLU A 112 -6.99 1.24 -17.86
C GLU A 112 -7.91 1.78 -16.77
N CYS A 113 -9.21 1.76 -17.05
CA CYS A 113 -10.25 2.24 -16.14
C CYS A 113 -10.83 1.10 -15.29
N GLY A 114 -11.27 1.45 -14.08
CA GLY A 114 -12.07 0.55 -13.24
C GLY A 114 -11.25 -0.35 -12.30
N ILE A 115 -9.93 -0.34 -12.36
CA ILE A 115 -9.07 -1.11 -11.43
C ILE A 115 -9.40 -0.75 -9.97
N VAL A 116 -9.40 0.55 -9.65
CA VAL A 116 -9.72 1.04 -8.31
C VAL A 116 -11.13 0.61 -7.88
N ALA A 117 -12.13 0.68 -8.78
CA ALA A 117 -13.49 0.27 -8.48
C ALA A 117 -13.58 -1.24 -8.16
N GLN A 118 -12.87 -2.07 -8.92
CA GLN A 118 -12.86 -3.52 -8.71
C GLN A 118 -12.27 -3.92 -7.34
N ILE A 119 -11.40 -3.09 -6.76
CA ILE A 119 -10.83 -3.28 -5.42
C ILE A 119 -11.70 -2.61 -4.34
N ALA A 120 -12.12 -1.37 -4.54
CA ALA A 120 -12.82 -0.59 -3.53
C ALA A 120 -14.26 -1.06 -3.30
N GLU A 121 -15.00 -1.45 -4.34
CA GLU A 121 -16.39 -1.91 -4.21
C GLU A 121 -16.56 -3.11 -3.28
N PRO A 122 -15.80 -4.21 -3.41
CA PRO A 122 -16.02 -5.37 -2.56
C PRO A 122 -15.50 -5.13 -1.13
N LEU A 123 -14.45 -4.32 -0.96
CA LEU A 123 -14.03 -3.86 0.37
C LEU A 123 -15.12 -3.04 1.05
N ALA A 124 -15.73 -2.10 0.33
CA ALA A 124 -16.85 -1.32 0.84
C ALA A 124 -18.09 -2.19 1.14
N ALA A 125 -18.38 -3.19 0.32
CA ALA A 125 -19.47 -4.13 0.58
C ALA A 125 -19.26 -4.98 1.83
N ALA A 126 -17.99 -5.23 2.20
CA ALA A 126 -17.58 -5.92 3.41
C ALA A 126 -17.32 -4.97 4.60
N ASP A 127 -17.56 -3.66 4.45
CA ASP A 127 -17.27 -2.62 5.45
C ASP A 127 -15.78 -2.58 5.90
N ILE A 128 -14.87 -2.89 4.96
CA ILE A 128 -13.42 -2.89 5.19
C ILE A 128 -12.84 -1.55 4.76
N SER A 129 -12.23 -0.85 5.72
CA SER A 129 -11.49 0.39 5.45
C SER A 129 -10.23 0.12 4.62
N ALA A 130 -9.92 1.02 3.69
CA ALA A 130 -8.70 0.93 2.91
C ALA A 130 -8.14 2.30 2.51
N TYR A 131 -6.82 2.45 2.57
CA TYR A 131 -6.11 3.49 1.83
C TYR A 131 -5.69 2.94 0.46
N TYR A 132 -5.63 3.81 -0.54
CA TYR A 132 -5.23 3.42 -1.89
C TYR A 132 -4.18 4.38 -2.44
N ILE A 133 -3.04 3.83 -2.88
CA ILE A 133 -1.92 4.59 -3.43
C ILE A 133 -1.53 3.99 -4.78
N SER A 134 -1.77 4.75 -5.84
CA SER A 134 -1.27 4.45 -7.18
C SER A 134 0.17 4.91 -7.33
N THR A 135 1.02 4.04 -7.88
CA THR A 135 2.38 4.39 -8.31
C THR A 135 2.45 4.36 -9.83
N PHE A 136 3.63 4.62 -10.39
CA PHE A 136 3.81 4.61 -11.85
C PHE A 136 3.43 3.28 -12.52
N ASN A 137 3.69 2.14 -11.86
CA ASN A 137 3.47 0.83 -12.47
C ASN A 137 2.35 0.01 -11.80
N PHE A 138 2.16 0.19 -10.50
CA PHE A 138 1.30 -0.68 -9.69
C PHE A 138 0.47 0.14 -8.72
N ASP A 139 -0.67 -0.44 -8.36
CA ASP A 139 -1.52 0.10 -7.33
C ASP A 139 -1.33 -0.66 -6.02
N HIS A 140 -1.58 0.03 -4.91
CA HIS A 140 -1.39 -0.52 -3.58
C HIS A 140 -2.57 -0.12 -2.69
N ALA A 141 -3.31 -1.11 -2.21
CA ALA A 141 -4.31 -0.93 -1.17
C ALA A 141 -3.70 -1.28 0.20
N LEU A 142 -3.92 -0.46 1.21
CA LEU A 142 -3.58 -0.74 2.61
C LEU A 142 -4.87 -1.02 3.36
N VAL A 143 -4.97 -2.19 3.96
CA VAL A 143 -6.12 -2.64 4.75
C VAL A 143 -5.70 -2.96 6.19
N PRO A 144 -6.60 -2.95 7.19
CA PRO A 144 -6.28 -3.34 8.55
C PRO A 144 -5.63 -4.73 8.60
N GLU A 145 -4.58 -4.91 9.42
CA GLU A 145 -3.85 -6.17 9.46
C GLU A 145 -4.72 -7.36 9.86
N GLU A 146 -5.71 -7.13 10.72
CA GLU A 146 -6.65 -8.15 11.23
C GLU A 146 -7.56 -8.70 10.12
N GLY A 147 -7.87 -7.88 9.10
CA GLY A 147 -8.79 -8.22 8.01
C GLY A 147 -8.11 -8.78 6.76
N ILE A 148 -6.78 -8.91 6.73
CA ILE A 148 -6.05 -9.22 5.49
C ILE A 148 -6.44 -10.57 4.86
N ALA A 149 -6.72 -11.59 5.68
CA ALA A 149 -7.08 -12.91 5.18
C ALA A 149 -8.44 -12.89 4.45
N GLU A 150 -9.41 -12.17 5.01
CA GLU A 150 -10.72 -11.95 4.41
C GLU A 150 -10.60 -11.17 3.10
N VAL A 151 -9.79 -10.10 3.08
CA VAL A 151 -9.52 -9.29 1.89
C VAL A 151 -8.93 -10.14 0.76
N ILE A 152 -7.92 -10.97 1.05
CA ILE A 152 -7.29 -11.83 0.04
C ILE A 152 -8.31 -12.81 -0.53
N GLN A 153 -9.10 -13.47 0.33
CA GLN A 153 -10.12 -14.42 -0.09
C GLN A 153 -11.17 -13.76 -0.99
N LEU A 154 -11.64 -12.57 -0.59
CA LEU A 154 -12.64 -11.79 -1.33
C LEU A 154 -12.12 -11.34 -2.71
N LEU A 155 -10.86 -10.91 -2.81
CA LEU A 155 -10.26 -10.50 -4.08
C LEU A 155 -9.95 -11.70 -5.00
N GLN A 156 -9.52 -12.84 -4.43
CA GLN A 156 -9.30 -14.07 -5.18
C GLN A 156 -10.59 -14.62 -5.80
N GLN A 157 -11.71 -14.61 -5.05
CA GLN A 157 -13.01 -15.03 -5.57
C GLN A 157 -13.43 -14.24 -6.81
N ARG A 158 -13.11 -12.93 -6.85
CA ARG A 158 -13.38 -12.09 -8.03
C ARG A 158 -12.46 -12.40 -9.21
N GLN A 159 -11.18 -12.72 -8.96
CA GLN A 159 -10.27 -13.15 -10.02
C GLN A 159 -10.74 -14.45 -10.68
N ASP A 160 -11.26 -15.39 -9.89
CA ASP A 160 -11.77 -16.66 -10.39
C ASP A 160 -13.14 -16.52 -11.06
N SER A 161 -13.98 -15.58 -10.60
CA SER A 161 -15.30 -15.31 -11.21
C SER A 161 -15.21 -14.52 -12.53
N GLY A 162 -14.09 -13.86 -12.78
CA GLY A 162 -13.82 -13.10 -14.01
C GLY A 162 -13.04 -13.87 -15.09
N ARG A 163 -12.68 -15.13 -14.83
CA ARG A 163 -12.11 -16.06 -15.82
C ARG A 163 -13.21 -16.85 -16.55
#